data_AF-A0A6P4YNU9-F1
#
_entry.id   AF-A0A6P4YNU9-F1
#
_cell.length_a   1.000
_cell.length_b   1.000
_cell.length_c   1.000
_cell.angle_alpha   90.00
_cell.angle_beta   90.00
_cell.angle_gamma   90.00
#
_symmetry.space_group_name_H-M   'P 1'
#
loop_
_entity.id
_entity.type
_entity.pdbx_description
1 polymer ?
#
loop_
_entity_poly.entity_id
_entity_poly.type
_entity_poly.pdbx_seq_one_letter_code
_entity_poly.pdbx_strand_id
1 'polypeptide(L)'
;MSPLRLVRAGFLYTYVADQVRCFWCEGGLKDWQQDDDPWEEHARWYGPECGYVIMNKGMDYIRDIRTRRPPVVQQYSWGIETSIIQSILEMGFDEDRIQAVVHNQWQRYNRPFTTASELLNALLPQEEVRYYPSDEEEEPHFAQNAPVICPAPAARPTPMDEQPLAPETMERELRRLREERQCKVCLSEDACMVFIPCGHLCCCEHCANMLRIRGRRCPLCRALFQRVQRAFLA
;
A
#
# COMPACT_ATOMS: atom_id res chain seq x y z
N MET A 1 28.82 12.89 -11.09
CA MET A 1 28.58 11.42 -11.06
C MET A 1 28.57 10.84 -12.49
N SER A 2 29.08 9.62 -12.72
CA SER A 2 29.11 8.98 -14.06
C SER A 2 27.80 8.21 -14.32
N PRO A 3 27.10 8.47 -15.44
CA PRO A 3 25.85 7.77 -15.77
C PRO A 3 26.00 6.24 -15.84
N LEU A 4 27.14 5.75 -16.35
CA LEU A 4 27.39 4.32 -16.49
C LEU A 4 27.51 3.62 -15.13
N ARG A 5 28.06 4.30 -14.11
CA ARG A 5 28.15 3.75 -12.74
C ARG A 5 26.77 3.59 -12.12
N LEU A 6 25.88 4.56 -12.33
CA LEU A 6 24.49 4.52 -11.87
C LEU A 6 23.72 3.36 -12.53
N VAL A 7 23.77 3.27 -13.87
CA VAL A 7 23.07 2.21 -14.62
C VAL A 7 23.56 0.83 -14.22
N ARG A 8 24.88 0.65 -14.02
CA ARG A 8 25.45 -0.62 -13.56
C ARG A 8 25.01 -1.01 -12.15
N ALA A 9 24.68 -0.06 -11.29
CA ALA A 9 24.10 -0.32 -9.97
C ALA A 9 22.57 -0.49 -10.02
N GLY A 10 21.98 -0.51 -11.21
CA GLY A 10 20.55 -0.73 -11.44
C GLY A 10 19.71 0.54 -11.42
N PHE A 11 20.32 1.72 -11.44
CA PHE A 11 19.61 3.00 -11.39
C PHE A 11 19.26 3.54 -12.78
N LEU A 12 18.03 4.03 -12.91
CA LEU A 12 17.46 4.68 -14.08
C LEU A 12 17.14 6.14 -13.74
N TYR A 13 17.41 7.06 -14.66
CA TYR A 13 17.12 8.48 -14.47
C TYR A 13 15.60 8.74 -14.48
N THR A 14 15.10 9.52 -13.53
CA THR A 14 13.66 9.82 -13.41
C THR A 14 13.22 11.08 -14.16
N TYR A 15 14.10 11.65 -14.99
CA TYR A 15 13.86 12.88 -15.73
C TYR A 15 13.70 14.14 -14.85
N VAL A 16 14.08 14.06 -13.58
CA VAL A 16 14.00 15.17 -12.62
C VAL A 16 15.34 15.33 -11.91
N ALA A 17 15.99 16.49 -12.10
CA ALA A 17 17.25 16.87 -11.45
C ALA A 17 18.34 15.79 -11.55
N ASP A 18 18.85 15.30 -10.41
CA ASP A 18 19.82 14.19 -10.34
C ASP A 18 19.18 12.90 -9.77
N GLN A 19 17.85 12.85 -9.72
CA GLN A 19 17.12 11.75 -9.12
C GLN A 19 17.19 10.50 -9.99
N VAL A 20 17.42 9.37 -9.35
CA VAL A 20 17.44 8.06 -10.00
C VAL A 20 16.62 7.06 -9.21
N ARG A 21 16.11 6.03 -9.90
CA ARG A 21 15.35 4.93 -9.30
C ARG A 21 15.90 3.58 -9.72
N CYS A 22 15.97 2.64 -8.78
CA CYS A 22 16.34 1.29 -9.10
C CYS A 22 15.24 0.60 -9.92
N PHE A 23 15.60 -0.10 -11.01
CA PHE A 23 14.64 -0.87 -11.81
C PHE A 23 14.02 -2.06 -11.06
N TRP A 24 14.65 -2.53 -9.99
CA TRP A 24 14.25 -3.72 -9.25
C TRP A 24 13.47 -3.41 -7.97
N CYS A 25 14.07 -2.62 -7.05
CA CYS A 25 13.45 -2.31 -5.76
C CYS A 25 12.67 -1.00 -5.76
N GLU A 26 12.67 -0.25 -6.87
CA GLU A 26 12.08 1.09 -7.00
C GLU A 26 12.69 2.15 -6.05
N GLY A 27 13.72 1.80 -5.28
CA GLY A 27 14.43 2.69 -4.35
C GLY A 27 15.00 3.90 -5.08
N GLY A 28 14.68 5.09 -4.57
CA GLY A 28 15.03 6.37 -5.18
C GLY A 28 16.15 7.07 -4.42
N LEU A 29 17.17 7.54 -5.14
CA LEU A 29 18.28 8.30 -4.57
C LEU A 29 18.48 9.60 -5.35
N LYS A 30 18.99 10.61 -4.66
CA LYS A 30 19.24 11.96 -5.16
C LYS A 30 20.36 12.63 -4.36
N ASP A 31 20.69 13.86 -4.71
CA ASP A 31 21.72 14.68 -4.07
C ASP A 31 23.14 14.03 -4.17
N TRP A 32 23.42 13.41 -5.33
CA TRP A 32 24.63 12.64 -5.60
C TRP A 32 25.89 13.50 -5.65
N GLN A 33 26.92 13.11 -4.89
CA GLN A 33 28.24 13.71 -4.92
C GLN A 33 29.16 13.01 -5.93
N GLN A 34 30.33 13.57 -6.22
CA GLN A 34 31.23 13.02 -7.24
C GLN A 34 31.94 11.74 -6.78
N ASP A 35 32.19 11.63 -5.48
CA ASP A 35 32.89 10.56 -4.78
C ASP A 35 31.97 9.40 -4.35
N ASP A 36 30.66 9.57 -4.44
CA ASP A 36 29.71 8.51 -4.11
C ASP A 36 29.94 7.25 -4.97
N ASP A 37 29.71 6.08 -4.37
CA ASP A 37 29.61 4.83 -5.09
C ASP A 37 28.15 4.37 -5.16
N PRO A 38 27.57 4.25 -6.37
CA PRO A 38 26.18 3.84 -6.52
C PRO A 38 25.85 2.48 -5.91
N TRP A 39 26.77 1.51 -5.92
CA TRP A 39 26.50 0.22 -5.28
C TRP A 39 26.52 0.33 -3.76
N GLU A 40 27.43 1.11 -3.20
CA GLU A 40 27.46 1.37 -1.77
C GLU A 40 26.20 2.09 -1.30
N GLU A 41 25.79 3.17 -1.98
CA GLU A 41 24.55 3.89 -1.63
C GLU A 41 23.31 3.01 -1.80
N HIS A 42 23.26 2.19 -2.85
CA HIS A 42 22.17 1.25 -3.05
C HIS A 42 22.10 0.19 -1.94
N ALA A 43 23.26 -0.37 -1.54
CA ALA A 43 23.34 -1.34 -0.46
C ALA A 43 23.03 -0.71 0.91
N ARG A 44 23.52 0.50 1.15
CA ARG A 44 23.29 1.27 2.37
C ARG A 44 21.80 1.48 2.62
N TRP A 45 21.09 2.04 1.64
CA TRP A 45 19.70 2.44 1.81
C TRP A 45 18.71 1.29 1.58
N TYR A 46 18.89 0.49 0.53
CA TYR A 46 17.89 -0.51 0.09
C TYR A 46 18.43 -1.95 0.01
N GLY A 47 19.71 -2.19 0.33
CA GLY A 47 20.40 -3.47 0.12
C GLY A 47 19.66 -4.71 0.61
N PRO A 48 19.19 -4.77 1.88
CA PRO A 48 18.53 -5.96 2.41
C PRO A 48 17.21 -6.33 1.71
N GLU A 49 16.62 -5.39 0.97
CA GLU A 49 15.29 -5.53 0.35
C GLU A 49 15.38 -5.53 -1.18
N CYS A 50 16.52 -5.16 -1.75
CA CYS A 50 16.75 -5.14 -3.18
C CYS A 50 17.36 -6.46 -3.66
N GLY A 51 16.54 -7.30 -4.27
CA GLY A 51 17.00 -8.57 -4.87
C GLY A 51 18.14 -8.39 -5.88
N TYR A 52 18.18 -7.26 -6.60
CA TYR A 52 19.27 -6.97 -7.53
C TYR A 52 20.62 -6.73 -6.81
N VAL A 53 20.63 -6.02 -5.68
CA VAL A 53 21.84 -5.82 -4.87
C VAL A 53 22.28 -7.14 -4.24
N ILE A 54 21.34 -7.90 -3.68
CA ILE A 54 21.62 -9.21 -3.10
C ILE A 54 22.26 -10.14 -4.15
N MET A 55 21.70 -10.18 -5.36
CA MET A 55 22.18 -11.04 -6.45
C MET A 55 23.57 -10.64 -6.96
N ASN A 56 23.89 -9.34 -7.06
CA ASN A 56 25.15 -8.88 -7.65
C ASN A 56 26.28 -8.68 -6.63
N LYS A 57 25.95 -8.41 -5.35
CA LYS A 57 26.93 -8.06 -4.33
C LYS A 57 26.93 -8.98 -3.11
N GLY A 58 25.83 -9.68 -2.85
CA GLY A 58 25.70 -10.59 -1.71
C GLY A 58 25.38 -9.89 -0.38
N MET A 59 24.91 -10.69 0.57
CA MET A 59 24.46 -10.19 1.89
C MET A 59 25.61 -9.71 2.79
N ASP A 60 26.82 -10.26 2.65
CA ASP A 60 27.96 -9.82 3.46
C ASP A 60 28.44 -8.42 3.06
N TYR A 61 28.44 -8.10 1.76
CA TYR A 61 28.70 -6.74 1.27
C TYR A 61 27.66 -5.75 1.83
N ILE A 62 26.38 -6.10 1.78
CA ILE A 62 25.29 -5.26 2.31
C ILE A 62 25.48 -5.02 3.82
N ARG A 63 25.83 -6.08 4.57
CA ARG A 63 26.06 -5.99 6.01
C ARG A 63 27.23 -5.08 6.34
N ASP A 64 28.38 -5.29 5.68
CA ASP A 64 29.58 -4.48 5.86
C ASP A 64 29.31 -2.99 5.60
N ILE A 65 28.69 -2.65 4.47
CA ILE A 65 28.33 -1.27 4.12
C ILE A 65 27.45 -0.63 5.19
N ARG A 66 26.40 -1.33 5.63
CA ARG A 66 25.47 -0.80 6.65
C ARG A 66 26.09 -0.73 8.04
N THR A 67 27.09 -1.55 8.34
CA THR A 67 27.86 -1.44 9.60
C THR A 67 28.79 -0.23 9.56
N ARG A 68 29.52 -0.02 8.46
CA ARG A 68 30.44 1.13 8.30
C ARG A 68 29.70 2.46 8.14
N ARG A 69 28.59 2.44 7.42
CA ARG A 69 27.78 3.60 7.07
C ARG A 69 26.32 3.26 7.34
N PRO A 70 25.87 3.26 8.60
CA PRO A 70 24.47 3.00 8.91
C PRO A 70 23.59 3.99 8.14
N PRO A 71 22.45 3.54 7.57
CA PRO A 71 21.47 4.46 7.01
C PRO A 71 20.97 5.31 8.17
N VAL A 72 21.48 6.54 8.25
CA VAL A 72 20.99 7.53 9.20
C VAL A 72 19.69 8.00 8.60
N VAL A 73 18.58 7.43 9.06
CA VAL A 73 17.28 8.07 8.87
C VAL A 73 17.43 9.38 9.62
N GLN A 74 17.71 10.48 8.91
CA GLN A 74 17.68 11.80 9.52
C GLN A 74 16.30 11.91 10.15
N GLN A 75 16.28 11.95 11.47
CA GLN A 75 15.12 11.65 12.29
C GLN A 75 13.97 12.66 12.08
N TYR A 76 14.15 13.69 11.25
CA TYR A 76 13.13 14.68 10.90
C TYR A 76 13.27 15.27 9.48
N SER A 77 13.68 14.50 8.47
CA SER A 77 13.58 14.98 7.07
C SER A 77 12.41 14.31 6.36
N TRP A 78 11.21 14.75 6.74
CA TRP A 78 9.93 14.34 6.16
C TRP A 78 9.68 14.92 4.75
N GLY A 79 10.69 15.59 4.16
CA GLY A 79 10.53 16.37 2.93
C GLY A 79 9.62 17.59 3.08
N ILE A 80 9.03 17.80 4.26
CA ILE A 80 8.09 18.86 4.62
C ILE A 80 8.80 19.78 5.61
N GLU A 81 8.62 21.09 5.48
CA GLU A 81 9.18 22.04 6.44
C GLU A 81 8.67 21.76 7.86
N THR A 82 9.58 21.81 8.84
CA THR A 82 9.28 21.59 10.27
C THR A 82 8.17 22.51 10.77
N SER A 83 8.05 23.71 10.20
CA SER A 83 6.97 24.68 10.48
C SER A 83 5.58 24.11 10.22
N ILE A 84 5.39 23.37 9.11
CA ILE A 84 4.11 22.78 8.72
C ILE A 84 3.72 21.66 9.69
N ILE A 85 4.68 20.82 10.09
CA ILE A 85 4.44 19.72 11.04
C ILE A 85 4.09 20.29 12.42
N GLN A 86 4.80 21.32 12.86
CA GLN A 86 4.58 21.96 14.16
C GLN A 86 3.17 22.54 14.27
N SER A 87 2.69 23.23 13.23
CA SER A 87 1.32 23.78 13.21
C SER A 87 0.24 22.70 13.34
N ILE A 88 0.43 21.53 12.72
CA ILE A 88 -0.53 20.42 12.76
C ILE A 88 -0.48 19.67 14.10
N LEU A 89 0.70 19.54 14.71
CA LEU A 89 0.85 19.02 16.07
C LEU A 89 0.17 19.93 17.11
N GLU A 90 0.31 21.25 16.97
CA GLU A 90 -0.37 22.24 17.82
C GLU A 90 -1.90 22.19 17.70
N MET A 91 -2.42 21.72 16.55
CA MET A 91 -3.85 21.44 16.35
C MET A 91 -4.32 20.13 17.01
N GLY A 92 -3.43 19.38 17.67
CA GLY A 92 -3.75 18.17 18.43
C GLY A 92 -3.83 16.90 17.59
N PHE A 93 -3.28 16.91 16.37
CA PHE A 93 -3.18 15.70 15.57
C PHE A 93 -2.07 14.80 16.09
N ASP A 94 -2.34 13.50 16.07
CA ASP A 94 -1.42 12.47 16.54
C ASP A 94 -0.18 12.34 15.63
N GLU A 95 1.00 12.27 16.25
CA GLU A 95 2.28 12.22 15.54
C GLU A 95 2.39 10.97 14.66
N ASP A 96 1.95 9.81 15.12
CA ASP A 96 2.02 8.56 14.35
C ASP A 96 1.11 8.63 13.10
N ARG A 97 -0.06 9.27 13.22
CA ARG A 97 -0.95 9.53 12.07
C ARG A 97 -0.32 10.49 11.06
N ILE A 98 0.32 11.56 11.52
CA ILE A 98 1.03 12.52 10.66
C ILE A 98 2.15 11.79 9.92
N GLN A 99 2.96 11.00 10.62
CA GLN A 99 4.04 10.21 10.04
C GLN A 99 3.51 9.24 8.97
N ALA A 100 2.40 8.54 9.25
CA ALA A 100 1.81 7.61 8.30
C ALA A 100 1.33 8.30 7.01
N VAL A 101 0.66 9.45 7.12
CA VAL A 101 0.15 10.19 5.95
C VAL A 101 1.28 10.78 5.12
N VAL A 102 2.27 11.39 5.78
CA VAL A 102 3.46 11.95 5.11
C VAL A 102 4.26 10.86 4.41
N HIS A 103 4.50 9.74 5.09
CA HIS A 103 5.17 8.60 4.50
C HIS A 103 4.38 8.06 3.29
N ASN A 104 3.06 7.91 3.41
CA ASN A 104 2.22 7.43 2.33
C ASN A 104 2.21 8.38 1.11
N GLN A 105 2.14 9.69 1.33
CA GLN A 105 2.22 10.72 0.29
C GLN A 105 3.55 10.63 -0.47
N TRP A 106 4.67 10.55 0.24
CA TRP A 106 5.99 10.39 -0.37
C TRP A 106 6.07 9.09 -1.17
N GLN A 107 5.54 7.99 -0.62
CA GLN A 107 5.58 6.68 -1.29
C GLN A 107 4.65 6.59 -2.50
N ARG A 108 3.52 7.32 -2.53
CA ARG A 108 2.54 7.28 -3.63
C ARG A 108 2.84 8.28 -4.74
N TYR A 109 3.27 9.48 -4.38
CA TYR A 109 3.37 10.61 -5.31
C TYR A 109 4.78 11.16 -5.44
N ASN A 110 5.74 10.66 -4.66
CA ASN A 110 7.14 11.11 -4.67
C ASN A 110 7.28 12.64 -4.54
N ARG A 111 6.38 13.25 -3.76
CA ARG A 111 6.37 14.68 -3.46
C ARG A 111 6.03 14.90 -1.99
N PRO A 112 6.61 15.89 -1.32
CA PRO A 112 6.19 16.29 0.01
C PRO A 112 4.91 17.13 -0.04
N PHE A 113 4.26 17.28 1.11
CA PHE A 113 3.27 18.34 1.30
C PHE A 113 3.98 19.70 1.31
N THR A 114 3.43 20.69 0.61
CA THR A 114 4.03 22.03 0.54
C THR A 114 3.29 23.05 1.40
N THR A 115 2.12 22.68 1.95
CA THR A 115 1.31 23.54 2.82
C THR A 115 0.66 22.75 3.95
N ALA A 116 0.38 23.41 5.08
CA ALA A 116 -0.35 22.81 6.20
C ALA A 116 -1.76 22.34 5.82
N SER A 117 -2.46 23.09 4.96
CA SER A 117 -3.81 22.73 4.50
C SER A 117 -3.82 21.44 3.69
N GLU A 118 -2.78 21.20 2.87
CA GLU A 118 -2.67 19.97 2.07
C GLU A 118 -2.46 18.74 2.97
N LEU A 119 -1.59 18.87 3.98
CA LEU A 119 -1.37 17.82 4.99
C LEU A 119 -2.61 17.60 5.85
N LEU A 120 -3.29 18.66 6.26
CA LEU A 120 -4.53 18.60 7.04
C LEU A 120 -5.63 17.87 6.27
N ASN A 121 -5.85 18.22 5.00
CA ASN A 121 -6.85 17.55 4.16
C ASN A 121 -6.56 16.04 3.99
N ALA A 122 -5.30 15.64 4.02
CA ALA A 122 -4.92 14.23 3.97
C ALA A 122 -5.04 13.52 5.34
N LEU A 123 -5.05 14.26 6.45
CA LEU A 123 -5.19 13.75 7.83
C LEU A 123 -6.64 13.71 8.31
N LEU A 124 -7.49 14.60 7.80
CA LEU A 124 -8.91 14.56 8.06
C LEU A 124 -9.50 13.26 7.48
N PRO A 125 -10.44 12.61 8.20
CA PRO A 125 -11.20 11.51 7.62
C PRO A 125 -11.77 12.00 6.29
N GLN A 126 -11.53 11.29 5.19
CA GLN A 126 -12.32 11.52 3.99
C GLN A 126 -13.73 11.15 4.39
N GLU A 127 -14.56 12.15 4.69
CA GLU A 127 -16.00 11.96 4.70
C GLU A 127 -16.33 11.34 3.35
N GLU A 128 -16.79 10.08 3.35
CA GLU A 128 -17.49 9.55 2.21
C GLU A 128 -18.65 10.49 1.98
N VAL A 129 -18.47 11.41 1.02
CA VAL A 129 -19.56 12.24 0.52
C VAL A 129 -20.58 11.27 -0.02
N ARG A 130 -21.58 10.93 0.79
CA ARG A 130 -22.82 10.33 0.32
C ARG A 130 -23.40 11.36 -0.63
N TYR A 131 -23.32 11.05 -1.91
CA TYR A 131 -23.98 11.81 -2.96
C TYR A 131 -25.48 11.84 -2.65
N TYR A 132 -25.96 12.94 -2.09
CA TYR A 132 -27.37 13.29 -2.09
C TYR A 132 -27.62 13.97 -3.45
N PRO A 133 -28.33 13.33 -4.39
CA PRO A 133 -28.78 14.02 -5.58
C PRO A 133 -29.74 15.13 -5.14
N SER A 134 -29.45 16.37 -5.54
CA SER A 134 -30.33 17.51 -5.36
C SER A 134 -31.58 17.35 -6.21
N ASP A 135 -32.71 17.14 -5.53
CA ASP A 135 -34.06 17.61 -5.81
C ASP A 135 -34.43 17.85 -7.28
N GLU A 136 -35.13 16.90 -7.90
CA GLU A 136 -36.46 17.17 -8.47
C GLU A 136 -37.39 15.98 -8.13
N GLU A 137 -38.49 16.32 -7.43
CA GLU A 137 -39.75 15.58 -7.25
C GLU A 137 -40.01 14.84 -5.89
N GLU A 138 -40.59 15.64 -4.99
CA GLU A 138 -41.69 15.37 -4.01
C GLU A 138 -41.45 14.57 -2.72
N GLU A 139 -41.28 15.32 -1.62
CA GLU A 139 -41.52 14.92 -0.23
C GLU A 139 -43.02 14.65 0.05
N PRO A 140 -43.34 13.70 0.96
CA PRO A 140 -44.45 13.94 1.87
C PRO A 140 -43.98 13.91 3.33
N HIS A 141 -44.11 15.09 3.94
CA HIS A 141 -44.13 15.37 5.38
C HIS A 141 -44.65 14.22 6.25
N PHE A 142 -43.95 13.89 7.35
CA PHE A 142 -44.64 13.58 8.60
C PHE A 142 -43.80 13.82 9.86
N ALA A 143 -44.53 13.98 10.95
CA ALA A 143 -44.24 14.82 12.09
C ALA A 143 -43.19 14.31 13.10
N GLN A 144 -42.66 15.28 13.86
CA GLN A 144 -41.87 15.09 15.07
C GLN A 144 -42.67 14.33 16.15
N ASN A 145 -41.95 13.42 16.83
CA ASN A 145 -42.31 12.63 18.03
C ASN A 145 -42.96 11.25 17.79
N ALA A 146 -42.13 10.20 17.75
CA ALA A 146 -42.51 8.80 17.95
C ALA A 146 -41.37 8.01 18.66
N PRO A 147 -41.68 6.97 19.45
CA PRO A 147 -40.84 6.49 20.55
C PRO A 147 -39.66 5.61 20.11
N VAL A 148 -38.62 5.59 20.95
CA VAL A 148 -37.47 4.70 20.85
C VAL A 148 -37.93 3.25 20.90
N ILE A 149 -37.72 2.49 19.81
CA ILE A 149 -37.85 1.03 19.79
C ILE A 149 -36.45 0.45 19.58
N CYS A 150 -35.92 -0.17 20.64
CA CYS A 150 -34.74 -1.01 20.57
C CYS A 150 -34.99 -2.17 19.60
N PRO A 151 -34.03 -2.56 18.73
CA PRO A 151 -34.21 -3.73 17.88
C PRO A 151 -34.31 -5.00 18.74
N ALA A 152 -35.40 -5.74 18.54
CA ALA A 152 -35.62 -7.10 19.07
C ALA A 152 -34.60 -8.10 18.46
N PRO A 153 -34.34 -9.25 19.12
CA PRO A 153 -33.34 -10.22 18.67
C PRO A 153 -33.66 -10.74 17.27
N ALA A 154 -32.61 -10.85 16.45
CA ALA A 154 -32.67 -11.33 15.08
C ALA A 154 -33.51 -12.62 14.95
N ALA A 155 -34.48 -12.57 14.05
CA ALA A 155 -35.29 -13.73 13.68
C ALA A 155 -34.38 -14.87 13.20
N ARG A 156 -34.70 -16.09 13.66
CA ARG A 156 -34.09 -17.34 13.20
C ARG A 156 -34.21 -17.45 11.67
N PRO A 157 -33.17 -17.93 10.96
CA PRO A 157 -33.29 -18.21 9.53
C PRO A 157 -34.35 -19.30 9.33
N THR A 158 -35.27 -19.05 8.38
CA THR A 158 -36.24 -20.03 7.91
C THR A 158 -35.53 -21.21 7.23
N PRO A 159 -36.13 -22.42 7.20
CA PRO A 159 -35.54 -23.56 6.51
C PRO A 159 -35.36 -23.21 5.04
N MET A 160 -34.17 -23.48 4.51
CA MET A 160 -33.82 -23.25 3.11
C MET A 160 -34.77 -24.06 2.22
N ASP A 161 -35.50 -23.40 1.33
CA ASP A 161 -36.19 -24.06 0.22
C ASP A 161 -35.13 -24.72 -0.68
N GLU A 162 -34.98 -26.03 -0.55
CA GLU A 162 -34.22 -26.88 -1.48
C GLU A 162 -35.02 -27.02 -2.79
N GLN A 163 -35.13 -25.94 -3.56
CA GLN A 163 -35.56 -26.03 -4.96
C GLN A 163 -34.31 -26.18 -5.85
N PRO A 164 -34.20 -27.23 -6.68
CA PRO A 164 -33.06 -27.41 -7.57
C PRO A 164 -32.99 -26.23 -8.55
N LEU A 165 -31.94 -25.43 -8.43
CA LEU A 165 -31.57 -24.42 -9.42
C LEU A 165 -31.46 -25.10 -10.79
N ALA A 166 -32.06 -24.50 -11.82
CA ALA A 166 -31.96 -25.01 -13.19
C ALA A 166 -30.48 -25.27 -13.58
N PRO A 167 -30.16 -26.29 -14.38
CA PRO A 167 -28.77 -26.69 -14.65
C PRO A 167 -27.88 -25.52 -15.12
N GLU A 168 -28.43 -24.64 -15.96
CA GLU A 168 -27.74 -23.46 -16.49
C GLU A 168 -27.42 -22.41 -15.41
N THR A 169 -28.29 -22.26 -14.40
CA THR A 169 -28.04 -21.31 -13.30
C THR A 169 -27.03 -21.87 -12.30
N MET A 170 -27.04 -23.19 -12.09
CA MET A 170 -26.05 -23.86 -11.24
C MET A 170 -24.64 -23.84 -11.84
N GLU A 171 -24.50 -24.09 -13.14
CA GLU A 171 -23.21 -24.00 -13.84
C GLU A 171 -22.63 -22.58 -13.80
N ARG A 172 -23.50 -21.57 -13.95
CA ARG A 172 -23.12 -20.17 -13.85
C ARG A 172 -22.64 -19.81 -12.45
N GLU A 173 -23.32 -20.31 -11.41
CA GLU A 173 -22.93 -20.07 -10.03
C GLU A 173 -21.61 -20.78 -9.66
N LEU A 174 -21.42 -22.03 -10.10
CA LEU A 174 -20.16 -22.75 -9.92
C LEU A 174 -18.99 -22.02 -10.58
N ARG A 175 -19.21 -21.40 -11.75
CA ARG A 175 -18.19 -20.59 -12.43
C ARG A 175 -17.83 -19.37 -11.60
N ARG A 176 -18.82 -18.63 -11.11
CA ARG A 176 -18.61 -17.44 -10.28
C ARG A 176 -17.85 -17.75 -8.99
N LEU A 177 -18.25 -18.79 -8.26
CA LEU A 177 -17.60 -19.19 -7.01
C LEU A 177 -16.14 -19.61 -7.23
N ARG A 178 -15.84 -20.27 -8.36
CA ARG A 178 -14.46 -20.59 -8.74
C ARG A 178 -13.64 -19.33 -9.05
N GLU A 179 -14.21 -18.40 -9.81
CA GLU A 179 -13.55 -17.13 -10.15
C GLU A 179 -13.23 -16.32 -8.89
N GLU A 180 -14.15 -16.24 -7.92
CA GLU A 180 -13.96 -15.54 -6.66
C GLU A 180 -12.78 -16.12 -5.84
N ARG A 181 -12.62 -17.44 -5.82
CA ARG A 181 -11.55 -18.13 -5.07
C ARG A 181 -10.18 -18.14 -5.77
N GLN A 182 -10.12 -17.80 -7.06
CA GLN A 182 -8.90 -17.93 -7.84
C GLN A 182 -7.88 -16.81 -7.59
N CYS A 183 -6.59 -17.13 -7.68
CA CYS A 183 -5.50 -16.17 -7.66
C CYS A 183 -5.66 -15.15 -8.79
N LYS A 184 -5.69 -13.87 -8.43
CA LYS A 184 -5.89 -12.75 -9.38
C LYS A 184 -4.65 -12.37 -10.20
N VAL A 185 -3.56 -13.11 -10.04
CA VAL A 185 -2.28 -12.86 -10.73
C VAL A 185 -2.05 -13.90 -11.82
N CYS A 186 -2.06 -15.19 -11.48
CA CYS A 186 -1.90 -16.25 -12.48
C CYS A 186 -3.21 -16.72 -13.11
N LEU A 187 -4.36 -16.54 -12.44
CA LEU A 187 -5.65 -17.09 -12.86
C LEU A 187 -5.61 -18.61 -13.10
N SER A 188 -4.71 -19.31 -12.40
CA SER A 188 -4.50 -20.75 -12.56
C SER A 188 -4.76 -21.51 -11.26
N GLU A 189 -4.24 -21.00 -10.14
CA GLU A 189 -4.33 -21.63 -8.82
C GLU A 189 -5.26 -20.84 -7.90
N ASP A 190 -5.70 -21.47 -6.80
CA ASP A 190 -6.51 -20.81 -5.79
C ASP A 190 -5.73 -19.78 -4.97
N ALA A 191 -6.41 -18.70 -4.59
CA ALA A 191 -5.87 -17.72 -3.66
C ALA A 191 -5.80 -18.33 -2.25
N CYS A 192 -4.59 -18.41 -1.70
CA CYS A 192 -4.34 -18.97 -0.37
C CYS A 192 -3.43 -18.08 0.49
N MET A 193 -2.99 -16.92 -0.01
CA MET A 193 -2.07 -16.03 0.69
C MET A 193 -2.72 -14.71 1.08
N VAL A 194 -2.60 -14.36 2.36
CA VAL A 194 -3.05 -13.11 2.97
C VAL A 194 -1.88 -12.14 3.13
N PHE A 195 -2.06 -10.90 2.68
CA PHE A 195 -1.07 -9.83 2.80
C PHE A 195 -1.27 -9.03 4.09
N ILE A 196 -0.23 -8.88 4.91
CA ILE A 196 -0.28 -8.17 6.21
C ILE A 196 0.43 -6.81 6.07
N PRO A 197 -0.18 -5.69 6.48
CA PRO A 197 -1.37 -5.59 7.34
C PRO A 197 -2.72 -5.47 6.61
N CYS A 198 -2.76 -5.36 5.28
CA CYS A 198 -4.00 -5.02 4.58
C CYS A 198 -5.07 -6.12 4.53
N GLY A 199 -4.78 -7.35 4.97
CA GLY A 199 -5.73 -8.45 5.14
C GLY A 199 -6.24 -9.10 3.85
N HIS A 200 -5.79 -8.64 2.68
CA HIS A 200 -6.33 -9.11 1.40
C HIS A 200 -5.84 -10.52 1.05
N LEU A 201 -6.77 -11.41 0.71
CA LEU A 201 -6.55 -12.77 0.21
C LEU A 201 -6.81 -12.79 -1.30
N CYS A 202 -5.76 -12.77 -2.13
CA CYS A 202 -5.95 -12.68 -3.58
C CYS A 202 -4.92 -13.41 -4.44
N CYS A 203 -3.94 -14.08 -3.82
CA CYS A 203 -2.83 -14.71 -4.52
C CYS A 203 -2.58 -16.15 -4.07
N CYS A 204 -2.09 -16.98 -4.98
CA CYS A 204 -1.46 -18.25 -4.63
C CYS A 204 -0.07 -18.02 -4.04
N GLU A 205 0.54 -19.07 -3.48
CA GLU A 205 1.85 -19.00 -2.84
C GLU A 205 2.96 -18.55 -3.80
N HIS A 206 2.98 -19.11 -5.01
CA HIS A 206 3.97 -18.75 -6.03
C HIS A 206 3.90 -17.26 -6.40
N CYS A 207 2.71 -16.76 -6.72
CA CYS A 207 2.51 -15.35 -7.07
C CYS A 207 2.82 -14.41 -5.90
N ALA A 208 2.49 -14.79 -4.67
CA ALA A 208 2.82 -13.97 -3.50
C ALA A 208 4.35 -13.84 -3.28
N ASN A 209 5.12 -14.90 -3.53
CA ASN A 209 6.58 -14.85 -3.49
C ASN A 209 7.17 -13.98 -4.62
N MET A 210 6.59 -14.02 -5.82
CA MET A 210 6.98 -13.09 -6.89
C MET A 210 6.71 -11.63 -6.52
N LEU A 211 5.57 -11.35 -5.89
CA LEU A 211 5.21 -10.01 -5.43
C LEU A 211 6.12 -9.52 -4.28
N ARG A 212 6.63 -10.42 -3.43
CA ARG A 212 7.65 -10.08 -2.43
C ARG A 212 8.90 -9.51 -3.07
N ILE A 213 9.32 -10.07 -4.20
CA ILE A 213 10.55 -9.70 -4.90
C ILE A 213 10.38 -8.42 -5.72
N ARG A 214 9.18 -8.20 -6.28
CA ARG A 214 8.90 -7.11 -7.23
C ARG A 214 8.44 -5.78 -6.61
N GLY A 215 8.24 -5.69 -5.30
CA GLY A 215 7.89 -4.42 -4.66
C GLY A 215 6.99 -4.50 -3.43
N ARG A 216 6.63 -5.71 -2.97
CA ARG A 216 5.83 -5.95 -1.75
C ARG A 216 4.51 -5.16 -1.72
N ARG A 217 3.83 -5.02 -2.86
CA ARG A 217 2.51 -4.35 -2.94
C ARG A 217 1.39 -5.37 -3.13
N CYS A 218 0.31 -5.20 -2.38
CA CYS A 218 -0.91 -6.00 -2.53
C CYS A 218 -1.57 -5.74 -3.90
N PRO A 219 -1.94 -6.76 -4.68
CA PRO A 219 -2.59 -6.57 -5.99
C PRO A 219 -3.96 -5.89 -5.93
N LEU A 220 -4.67 -5.97 -4.80
CA LEU A 220 -6.01 -5.39 -4.67
C LEU A 220 -5.97 -3.93 -4.23
N CYS A 221 -5.30 -3.63 -3.12
CA CYS A 221 -5.31 -2.29 -2.52
C CYS A 221 -4.01 -1.50 -2.70
N ARG A 222 -2.99 -2.12 -3.35
CA ARG A 222 -1.65 -1.54 -3.59
C ARG A 222 -0.87 -1.16 -2.32
N ALA A 223 -1.40 -1.48 -1.14
CA ALA A 223 -0.72 -1.29 0.13
C ALA A 223 0.57 -2.13 0.19
N LEU A 224 1.61 -1.57 0.81
CA LEU A 224 2.82 -2.32 1.11
C LEU A 224 2.50 -3.40 2.15
N PHE A 225 2.97 -4.62 1.92
CA PHE A 225 2.84 -5.71 2.86
C PHE A 225 4.20 -6.05 3.48
N GLN A 226 4.20 -6.23 4.79
CA GLN A 226 5.37 -6.60 5.57
C GLN A 226 5.55 -8.12 5.59
N ARG A 227 4.43 -8.84 5.65
CA ARG A 227 4.40 -10.30 5.75
C ARG A 227 3.29 -10.86 4.87
N VAL A 228 3.48 -12.09 4.43
CA VAL A 228 2.47 -12.87 3.71
C VAL A 228 2.26 -14.15 4.50
N GLN A 229 1.01 -14.49 4.79
CA GLN A 229 0.62 -15.64 5.60
C GLN A 229 -0.34 -16.53 4.80
N ARG A 230 -0.14 -17.85 4.85
CA ARG A 230 -1.08 -18.80 4.23
C ARG A 230 -2.36 -18.87 5.06
N ALA A 231 -3.51 -18.77 4.40
CA ALA A 231 -4.82 -19.00 4.97
C ALA A 231 -5.24 -20.47 4.79
N PHE A 232 -5.84 -21.04 5.82
CA PHE A 232 -6.51 -22.33 5.77
C PHE A 232 -8.01 -22.05 5.69
N LEU A 233 -8.57 -22.17 4.49
CA LEU A 233 -10.00 -22.05 4.26
C LEU A 233 -10.62 -23.42 4.54
N ALA A 234 -11.47 -23.49 5.56
CA ALA A 234 -12.20 -24.70 5.98
C ALA A 234 -13.53 -24.83 5.24
#